data_AF-A0A6M2DYU5-F1
#
_entry.id   AF-A0A6M2DYU5-F1
#
_cell.length_a   1.000
_cell.length_b   1.000
_cell.length_c   1.000
_cell.angle_alpha   90.00
_cell.angle_beta   90.00
_cell.angle_gamma   90.00
#
_symmetry.space_group_name_H-M   'P 1'
#
loop_
_entity.id
_entity.type
_entity.pdbx_description
1 polymer ?
#
loop_
_entity_poly.entity_id
_entity_poly.type
_entity_poly.pdbx_seq_one_letter_code
_entity_poly.pdbx_strand_id
1 'polypeptide(L)'
;MESGLRKIALSISFVTLFVTQGTLSIECYHCTQTPPPAHTNQTAKLCSAFDGSNSLFVKECPYSTMCMKKTYEFEPMAGKKILATLRDCAPQRYKYQAYKGGAW
;
A
#
# COMPACT_ATOMS: atom_id res chain seq x y z
N MET A 1 7.28 39.81 34.52
CA MET A 1 8.09 38.72 33.93
C MET A 1 7.29 37.41 33.81
N GLU A 2 6.48 37.03 34.81
CA GLU A 2 5.59 35.85 34.77
C GLU A 2 4.55 35.83 33.64
N SER A 3 3.96 36.97 33.29
CA SER A 3 2.90 37.04 32.27
C SER A 3 3.41 36.75 30.85
N GLY A 4 4.69 37.03 30.58
CA GLY A 4 5.36 36.71 29.31
C GLY A 4 5.68 35.22 29.20
N LEU A 5 6.20 34.62 30.27
CA LEU A 5 6.50 33.19 30.33
C LEU A 5 5.24 32.33 30.13
N ARG A 6 4.11 32.72 30.73
CA ARG A 6 2.81 32.03 30.54
C ARG A 6 2.35 32.07 29.09
N LYS A 7 2.47 33.22 28.42
CA LYS A 7 2.09 33.37 27.01
C LYS A 7 2.97 32.52 26.09
N ILE A 8 4.28 32.48 26.36
CA ILE A 8 5.24 31.67 25.61
C ILE A 8 4.92 30.18 25.81
N ALA A 9 4.72 29.72 27.05
CA ALA A 9 4.37 28.33 27.33
C ALA A 9 3.08 27.89 26.64
N LEU A 10 2.03 28.73 26.68
CA LEU A 10 0.77 28.47 25.98
C LEU A 10 0.96 28.38 24.45
N SER A 11 1.77 29.26 23.87
CA SER A 11 2.08 29.21 22.44
C SER A 11 2.85 27.97 22.03
N ILE A 12 3.82 27.52 22.84
CA ILE A 12 4.58 26.29 22.58
C ILE A 12 3.67 25.07 22.67
N SER A 13 2.82 24.98 23.71
CA SER A 13 1.85 23.89 23.84
C SER A 13 0.84 23.85 22.70
N PHE A 14 0.43 25.00 22.18
CA PHE A 14 -0.45 25.04 21.02
C PHE A 14 0.27 24.53 19.77
N VAL A 15 1.48 25.03 19.49
CA VAL A 15 2.27 24.61 18.31
C VAL A 15 2.58 23.11 18.34
N THR A 16 2.96 22.53 19.47
CA THR A 16 3.24 21.08 19.56
C THR A 16 2.00 20.22 19.30
N LEU A 17 0.80 20.67 19.68
CA LEU A 17 -0.44 19.92 19.44
C LEU A 17 -0.80 19.81 17.95
N PHE A 18 -0.52 20.85 17.15
CA PHE A 18 -0.80 20.85 15.71
C PHE A 18 0.23 20.08 14.88
N VAL A 19 1.50 20.06 15.32
CA VAL A 19 2.57 19.35 14.59
C VAL A 19 2.44 17.83 14.71
N THR A 20 1.76 17.31 15.74
CA THR A 20 1.60 15.85 15.95
C THR A 20 0.40 15.22 15.24
N GLN A 21 -0.32 15.95 14.37
CA GLN A 21 -1.36 15.33 13.54
C GLN A 21 -0.69 14.49 12.44
N GLY A 22 -0.25 13.28 12.80
CA GLY A 22 0.23 12.28 11.87
C GLY A 22 -0.87 11.95 10.85
N THR A 23 -0.46 11.74 9.60
CA THR A 23 -1.35 11.21 8.57
C THR A 23 -1.88 9.86 9.03
N LEU A 24 -3.20 9.72 9.20
CA LEU A 24 -3.83 8.41 9.42
C LEU A 24 -3.53 7.54 8.21
N SER A 25 -2.68 6.52 8.38
CA SER A 25 -2.42 5.52 7.37
C SER A 25 -3.65 4.62 7.23
N ILE A 26 -3.92 4.17 6.00
CA ILE A 26 -4.96 3.17 5.75
C ILE A 26 -4.33 1.78 5.77
N GLU A 27 -5.09 0.80 6.22
CA GLU A 27 -4.71 -0.61 6.08
C GLU A 27 -5.37 -1.20 4.83
N CYS A 28 -4.59 -1.96 4.06
CA CYS A 28 -5.07 -2.64 2.86
C CYS A 28 -4.67 -4.11 2.85
N TYR A 29 -5.48 -4.93 2.17
CA TYR A 29 -5.06 -6.28 1.84
C TYR A 29 -3.91 -6.26 0.84
N HIS A 30 -2.92 -7.12 1.08
CA HIS A 30 -1.71 -7.30 0.29
C HIS A 30 -1.47 -8.76 -0.02
N CYS A 31 -1.47 -9.07 -1.31
CA CYS A 31 -1.07 -10.35 -1.83
C CYS A 31 -0.61 -10.21 -3.28
N THR A 32 0.24 -11.13 -3.71
CA THR A 32 0.82 -11.17 -5.06
C THR A 32 0.35 -12.39 -5.83
N GLN A 33 0.38 -12.29 -7.15
CA GLN A 33 -0.02 -13.38 -8.05
C GLN A 33 1.04 -14.50 -8.14
N THR A 34 2.30 -14.16 -7.91
CA THR A 34 3.46 -15.07 -8.00
C THR A 34 4.32 -14.93 -6.76
N PRO A 35 5.05 -16.00 -6.36
CA PRO A 35 5.94 -15.91 -5.21
C PRO A 35 6.99 -14.82 -5.41
N PRO A 36 7.41 -14.14 -4.33
CA PRO A 36 8.54 -13.23 -4.40
C PRO A 36 9.81 -13.99 -4.83
N PRO A 37 10.78 -13.30 -5.46
CA PRO A 37 12.03 -13.95 -5.86
C PRO A 37 12.73 -14.58 -4.66
N ALA A 38 13.28 -15.78 -4.85
CA ALA A 38 13.88 -16.58 -3.76
C ALA A 38 14.97 -15.84 -2.95
N HIS A 39 15.64 -14.86 -3.55
CA HIS A 39 16.70 -14.07 -2.93
C HIS A 39 16.19 -12.94 -2.00
N THR A 40 14.89 -12.67 -1.95
CA THR A 40 14.36 -11.50 -1.23
C THR A 40 14.02 -11.75 0.24
N ASN A 41 14.12 -13.00 0.73
CA ASN A 41 13.71 -13.41 2.09
C ASN A 41 12.30 -12.92 2.49
N GLN A 42 11.44 -12.66 1.51
CA GLN A 42 10.07 -12.22 1.73
C GLN A 42 9.16 -13.44 1.84
N THR A 43 8.32 -13.47 2.88
CA THR A 43 7.27 -14.49 3.00
C THR A 43 6.30 -14.38 1.83
N ALA A 44 6.07 -15.49 1.14
CA ALA A 44 5.14 -15.53 0.03
C ALA A 44 3.70 -15.33 0.53
N LYS A 45 3.06 -14.22 0.11
CA LYS A 45 1.66 -13.92 0.36
C LYS A 45 0.90 -14.01 -0.96
N LEU A 46 0.57 -15.22 -1.40
CA LEU A 46 -0.09 -15.45 -2.68
C LEU A 46 -1.58 -15.15 -2.61
N CYS A 47 -2.13 -14.45 -3.61
CA CYS A 47 -3.57 -14.18 -3.67
C CYS A 47 -4.41 -15.44 -3.93
N SER A 48 -3.81 -16.53 -4.40
CA SER A 48 -4.49 -17.84 -4.50
C SER A 48 -4.83 -18.43 -3.13
N ALA A 49 -4.12 -18.02 -2.07
CA ALA A 49 -4.36 -18.43 -0.69
C ALA A 49 -5.12 -17.35 0.12
N PHE A 50 -5.58 -16.28 -0.52
CA PHE A 50 -6.29 -15.20 0.16
C PHE A 50 -7.73 -15.60 0.48
N ASP A 51 -8.07 -15.58 1.76
CA ASP A 51 -9.38 -15.96 2.30
C ASP A 51 -10.20 -14.78 2.85
N GLY A 52 -9.64 -13.56 2.85
CA GLY A 52 -10.30 -12.36 3.34
C GLY A 52 -10.40 -12.22 4.85
N SER A 53 -9.78 -13.12 5.64
CA SER A 53 -9.98 -13.15 7.09
C SER A 53 -8.73 -12.83 7.92
N ASN A 54 -7.56 -12.70 7.30
CA ASN A 54 -6.30 -12.85 8.01
C ASN A 54 -5.41 -11.60 8.04
N SER A 55 -4.88 -11.27 9.22
CA SER A 55 -3.88 -10.21 9.45
C SER A 55 -2.59 -10.43 8.66
N LEU A 56 -2.26 -11.68 8.30
CA LEU A 56 -1.13 -12.01 7.44
C LEU A 56 -1.21 -11.32 6.06
N PHE A 57 -2.42 -11.06 5.57
CA PHE A 57 -2.64 -10.37 4.30
C PHE A 57 -2.88 -8.88 4.47
N VAL A 58 -2.72 -8.27 5.65
CA VAL A 58 -2.89 -6.83 5.82
C VAL A 58 -1.53 -6.14 5.84
N LYS A 59 -1.47 -4.92 5.29
CA LYS A 59 -0.32 -4.02 5.42
C LYS A 59 -0.78 -2.57 5.59
N GLU A 60 0.07 -1.79 6.24
CA GLU A 60 -0.06 -0.34 6.34
C GLU A 60 0.30 0.34 5.01
N CYS A 61 -0.48 1.36 4.65
CA CYS A 61 -0.32 2.16 3.44
C CYS A 61 -0.28 3.66 3.80
N PRO A 62 0.82 4.17 4.38
CA PRO A 62 0.90 5.55 4.87
C PRO A 62 0.85 6.62 3.78
N TYR A 63 1.14 6.25 2.53
CA TYR A 63 1.21 7.17 1.38
C TYR A 63 0.10 6.91 0.35
N SER A 64 -0.96 6.22 0.73
CA SER A 64 -2.10 5.91 -0.15
C SER A 64 -3.41 6.38 0.47
N THR A 65 -4.36 6.77 -0.38
CA THR A 65 -5.71 7.18 0.02
C THR A 65 -6.76 6.12 -0.31
N MET A 66 -6.39 5.06 -1.02
CA MET A 66 -7.27 3.95 -1.38
C MET A 66 -6.49 2.63 -1.52
N CYS A 67 -7.20 1.51 -1.35
CA CYS A 67 -6.68 0.18 -1.63
C CYS A 67 -6.92 -0.20 -3.09
N MET A 68 -6.04 -1.04 -3.64
CA MET A 68 -6.11 -1.50 -5.01
C MET A 68 -6.36 -3.01 -5.08
N LYS A 69 -7.24 -3.42 -5.99
CA LYS A 69 -7.34 -4.80 -6.49
C LYS A 69 -7.16 -4.77 -8.00
N LYS A 70 -6.21 -5.55 -8.50
CA LYS A 70 -6.02 -5.79 -9.94
C LYS A 70 -6.38 -7.24 -10.25
N THR A 71 -7.17 -7.43 -11.29
CA THR A 71 -7.48 -8.74 -11.84
C THR A 71 -6.89 -8.80 -13.24
N TYR A 72 -6.15 -9.86 -13.53
CA TYR A 72 -5.59 -10.14 -14.84
C TYR A 72 -6.28 -11.38 -15.39
N GLU A 73 -6.71 -11.31 -16.64
CA GLU A 73 -7.23 -12.44 -17.39
C GLU A 73 -6.23 -12.78 -18.48
N PHE A 74 -5.83 -14.05 -18.54
CA PHE A 74 -4.90 -14.55 -19.54
C PHE A 74 -5.40 -15.88 -20.10
N GLU A 75 -5.34 -16.03 -21.41
CA GLU A 75 -5.79 -17.23 -22.13
C GLU A 75 -4.61 -17.86 -22.87
N PRO A 76 -3.79 -18.71 -22.21
CA PRO A 76 -2.62 -19.33 -22.83
C PRO A 76 -2.94 -20.31 -23.96
N MET A 77 -4.13 -20.90 -23.95
CA MET A 77 -4.62 -21.84 -24.95
C MET A 77 -6.10 -21.56 -25.17
N ALA A 78 -6.57 -21.71 -26.41
CA ALA A 78 -7.95 -21.46 -26.78
C ALA A 78 -8.92 -22.21 -25.83
N GLY A 79 -9.74 -21.44 -25.13
CA GLY A 79 -10.73 -21.93 -24.17
C GLY A 79 -10.27 -22.05 -22.72
N LYS A 80 -8.97 -21.92 -22.42
CA LYS A 80 -8.45 -21.99 -21.04
C LYS A 80 -8.13 -20.60 -20.51
N LYS A 81 -9.06 -20.01 -19.77
CA LYS A 81 -8.87 -18.73 -19.09
C LYS A 81 -8.26 -18.91 -17.71
N ILE A 82 -7.23 -18.14 -17.41
CA ILE A 82 -6.57 -18.06 -16.10
C ILE A 82 -6.83 -16.66 -15.56
N LEU A 83 -7.37 -16.60 -14.34
CA LEU A 83 -7.55 -15.36 -13.60
C LEU A 83 -6.48 -15.25 -12.52
N ALA A 84 -5.69 -14.18 -12.56
CA ALA A 84 -4.78 -13.81 -11.50
C ALA A 84 -5.30 -12.57 -10.79
N THR A 85 -5.12 -12.50 -9.48
CA THR A 85 -5.47 -11.33 -8.67
C THR A 85 -4.22 -10.81 -7.97
N LEU A 86 -4.13 -9.50 -7.82
CA LEU A 86 -3.18 -8.81 -6.97
C LEU A 86 -3.94 -7.80 -6.09
N ARG A 87 -3.53 -7.68 -4.83
CA ARG A 87 -4.06 -6.69 -3.88
C ARG A 87 -2.89 -5.92 -3.29
N ASP A 88 -2.99 -4.60 -3.23
CA ASP A 88 -1.95 -3.75 -2.65
C ASP A 88 -2.50 -2.35 -2.31
N CYS A 89 -1.65 -1.50 -1.76
CA CYS A 89 -1.91 -0.06 -1.68
C CYS A 89 -2.03 0.55 -3.08
N ALA A 90 -2.97 1.48 -3.30
CA ALA A 90 -3.04 2.16 -4.60
C ALA A 90 -1.90 3.18 -4.74
N PRO A 91 -1.16 3.18 -5.87
CA PRO A 91 -0.16 4.20 -6.13
C PRO A 91 -0.83 5.54 -6.41
N GLN A 92 -0.40 6.60 -5.73
CA GLN A 92 -0.87 7.96 -6.01
C GLN A 92 -0.21 8.58 -7.25
N ARG A 93 1.00 8.12 -7.62
CA ARG A 93 1.69 8.59 -8.83
C ARG A 93 1.19 7.80 -10.04
N TYR A 94 0.77 8.52 -11.08
CA TYR A 94 0.42 7.93 -12.37
C TYR A 94 1.68 7.29 -12.97
N LYS A 95 1.71 5.95 -13.04
CA LYS A 95 2.77 5.18 -13.69
C LYS A 95 2.18 4.45 -14.87
N TYR A 96 2.69 4.72 -16.07
CA TYR A 96 2.43 3.95 -17.27
C TYR A 96 3.70 3.14 -17.61
N GLN A 97 3.51 1.92 -18.10
CA GLN A 97 4.58 1.17 -18.77
C GLN A 97 4.49 1.49 -20.25
N ALA A 98 5.64 1.72 -20.89
CA ALA A 98 5.70 2.10 -22.30
C ALA A 98 6.59 1.11 -23.03
N TYR A 99 5.95 0.22 -23.80
CA TYR A 99 6.68 -0.74 -24.61
C TYR A 99 7.43 -0.03 -25.74
N LYS A 100 8.77 -0.04 -25.67
CA LYS A 100 9.64 0.57 -26.69
C LYS A 100 10.80 -0.37 -27.00
N GLY A 101 10.97 -0.69 -28.29
CA GLY A 101 12.13 -1.45 -28.77
C GLY A 101 12.23 -2.87 -28.22
N GLY A 102 11.10 -3.56 -27.98
CA GLY A 102 11.11 -4.95 -27.52
C GLY A 102 11.01 -5.13 -26.00
N ALA A 103 11.05 -4.03 -25.23
CA ALA A 103 11.04 -4.05 -23.77
C ALA A 103 9.89 -3.21 -23.19
N TRP A 104 9.36 -3.64 -22.04
CA TRP A 104 8.29 -3.01 -21.26
C TRP A 104 8.80 -1.87 -20.35
#